data_AF-K9WTE9-F1
#
_entry.id   AF-K9WTE9-F1
#
_cell.length_a   1.000
_cell.length_b   1.000
_cell.length_c   1.000
_cell.angle_alpha   90.00
_cell.angle_beta   90.00
_cell.angle_gamma   90.00
#
_symmetry.space_group_name_H-M   'P 1'
#
loop_
_entity.id
_entity.type
_entity.pdbx_description
1 polymer ?
#
loop_
_entity_poly.entity_id
_entity_poly.type
_entity_poly.pdbx_seq_one_letter_code
_entity_poly.pdbx_strand_id
1 'polypeptide(L)'
;MLTSFLTNPGQTSMVISPSTSTETFPGREKVKLLVIGSQASVNSIIYSLHNLGFAEVGEWSSILPAPNPGEVMRILTRHIITN
;
A
#
# COMPACT_ATOMS: atom_id res chain seq x y z
N MET A 1 -34.22 -23.16 3.08
CA MET A 1 -35.06 -22.01 3.47
C MET A 1 -34.68 -20.83 2.60
N LEU A 2 -35.60 -20.37 1.76
CA LEU A 2 -35.44 -19.25 0.84
C LEU A 2 -36.04 -18.01 1.51
N THR A 3 -35.22 -17.01 1.84
CA THR A 3 -35.70 -15.73 2.36
C THR A 3 -35.60 -14.67 1.26
N SER A 4 -36.72 -14.53 0.58
CA SER A 4 -37.30 -13.38 -0.12
C SER A 4 -36.49 -12.08 -0.16
N PHE A 5 -36.04 -11.68 -1.35
CA PHE A 5 -35.64 -10.30 -1.65
C PHE A 5 -36.90 -9.47 -1.92
N LEU A 6 -37.26 -8.59 -0.98
CA LEU A 6 -38.23 -7.54 -1.25
C LEU A 6 -37.53 -6.45 -2.10
N THR A 7 -37.76 -6.48 -3.41
CA THR A 7 -37.40 -5.41 -4.33
C THR A 7 -38.34 -4.23 -4.11
N ASN A 8 -37.82 -3.14 -3.58
CA ASN A 8 -38.49 -1.83 -3.60
C ASN A 8 -38.00 -1.06 -4.85
N PRO A 9 -38.87 -0.71 -5.83
CA PRO A 9 -38.47 0.04 -7.00
C PRO A 9 -38.45 1.53 -6.66
N GLY A 10 -37.30 2.03 -6.19
CA GLY A 10 -37.21 3.46 -5.88
C GLY A 10 -35.90 3.99 -5.33
N GLN A 11 -34.80 3.23 -5.33
CA GLN A 11 -33.51 3.75 -4.91
C GLN A 11 -32.48 3.55 -6.03
N THR A 12 -32.24 4.67 -6.70
CA THR A 12 -31.04 5.01 -7.48
C THR A 12 -29.83 4.17 -7.11
N SER A 13 -29.30 3.45 -8.09
CA SER A 13 -28.00 2.81 -8.06
C SER A 13 -26.94 3.82 -7.63
N MET A 14 -26.64 3.89 -6.35
CA MET A 14 -25.42 4.55 -5.87
C MET A 14 -24.29 3.61 -6.27
N VAL A 15 -23.73 3.85 -7.45
CA VAL A 15 -22.46 3.28 -7.87
C VAL A 15 -21.45 3.69 -6.81
N ILE A 16 -21.15 2.79 -5.88
CA ILE A 16 -20.02 2.95 -4.98
C ILE A 16 -18.79 2.70 -5.85
N SER A 17 -18.43 3.70 -6.66
CA SER A 17 -17.08 3.80 -7.18
C SER A 17 -16.17 3.80 -5.95
N PRO A 18 -15.13 2.95 -5.86
CA PRO A 18 -14.12 3.12 -4.84
C PRO A 18 -13.48 4.47 -5.11
N SER A 19 -13.95 5.51 -4.44
CA SER A 19 -13.23 6.77 -4.35
C SER A 19 -11.93 6.40 -3.66
N THR A 20 -10.88 6.23 -4.46
CA THR A 20 -9.52 6.43 -4.00
C THR A 20 -9.47 7.88 -3.55
N SER A 21 -9.91 8.13 -2.32
CA SER A 21 -9.67 9.36 -1.59
C SER A 21 -8.16 9.44 -1.45
N THR A 22 -7.51 9.99 -2.46
CA THR A 22 -6.22 10.62 -2.31
C THR A 22 -6.50 11.80 -1.38
N GLU A 23 -6.55 11.53 -0.07
CA GLU A 23 -6.45 12.57 0.96
C GLU A 23 -5.10 13.24 0.75
N THR A 24 -5.06 14.21 -0.14
CA THR A 24 -3.99 15.18 -0.25
C THR A 24 -4.14 16.09 0.95
N PHE A 25 -3.52 15.72 2.08
CA PHE A 25 -3.32 16.64 3.18
C PHE A 25 -2.50 17.81 2.63
N PRO A 26 -3.06 19.04 2.55
CA PRO A 26 -2.30 20.18 2.04
C PRO A 26 -1.02 20.33 2.87
N GLY A 27 0.12 20.35 2.19
CA GLY A 27 1.45 20.38 2.81
C GLY A 27 2.09 19.02 3.11
N ARG A 28 1.47 17.88 2.73
CA ARG A 28 2.12 16.56 2.82
C ARG A 28 2.25 15.89 1.46
N GLU A 29 3.47 15.49 1.12
CA GLU A 29 3.80 14.71 -0.07
C GLU A 29 3.90 13.22 0.27
N LYS A 30 3.25 12.39 -0.56
CA LYS A 30 3.33 10.93 -0.47
C LYS A 30 4.57 10.43 -1.20
N VAL A 31 5.60 10.05 -0.47
CA VAL A 31 6.84 9.49 -1.00
C VAL A 31 6.84 7.97 -0.88
N LYS A 32 7.32 7.29 -1.92
CA LYS A 32 7.51 5.84 -1.93
C LYS A 32 9.00 5.51 -2.01
N LEU A 33 9.47 4.67 -1.09
CA LEU A 33 10.81 4.09 -1.14
C LEU A 33 10.70 2.65 -1.65
N LEU A 34 11.50 2.32 -2.65
CA LEU A 34 11.49 1.02 -3.31
C LEU A 34 12.84 0.33 -3.11
N VAL A 35 12.81 -0.90 -2.63
CA VAL A 35 14.00 -1.77 -2.52
C VAL A 35 13.77 -2.97 -3.42
N ILE A 36 14.69 -3.21 -4.35
CA ILE A 36 14.65 -4.32 -5.32
C ILE A 36 15.94 -5.14 -5.20
N GLY A 37 15.84 -6.46 -5.29
CA GLY A 37 16.98 -7.37 -5.35
C GLY A 37 16.58 -8.79 -5.01
N SER A 38 17.55 -9.62 -4.62
CA SER A 38 17.24 -10.96 -4.11
C SER A 38 16.39 -10.87 -2.83
N GLN A 39 15.56 -11.88 -2.56
CA GLN A 39 14.74 -11.95 -1.35
C GLN A 39 15.58 -11.78 -0.07
N ALA A 40 16.77 -12.38 -0.03
CA ALA A 40 17.68 -12.28 1.11
C ALA A 40 18.22 -10.85 1.29
N SER A 41 18.66 -10.22 0.19
CA SER A 41 19.17 -8.84 0.20
C SER A 41 18.09 -7.84 0.60
N VAL A 42 16.88 -7.96 0.04
CA VAL A 42 15.75 -7.08 0.39
C VAL A 42 15.40 -7.19 1.88
N ASN A 43 15.33 -8.42 2.42
CA ASN A 43 15.07 -8.63 3.83
C ASN A 43 16.18 -8.05 4.72
N SER A 44 17.46 -8.26 4.36
CA SER A 44 18.60 -7.73 5.10
C SER A 44 18.59 -6.19 5.17
N ILE A 45 18.28 -5.52 4.06
CA ILE A 45 18.14 -4.06 4.03
C ILE A 45 16.98 -3.60 4.91
N ILE A 46 15.82 -4.25 4.85
CA ILE A 46 14.66 -3.86 5.67
C ILE A 46 14.94 -4.02 7.16
N TYR A 47 15.57 -5.13 7.58
CA TYR A 47 15.96 -5.30 8.98
C TYR A 47 17.03 -4.27 9.41
N SER A 48 17.95 -3.92 8.52
CA SER A 48 18.94 -2.88 8.80
C SER A 48 18.28 -1.51 8.99
N LEU A 49 17.34 -1.14 8.11
CA LEU A 49 16.58 0.11 8.22
C LEU A 49 15.70 0.14 9.48
N HIS A 50 15.12 -0.99 9.86
CA HIS A 50 14.41 -1.14 11.13
C HIS A 50 15.34 -0.92 12.34
N ASN A 51 16.52 -1.54 12.34
CA ASN A 51 17.48 -1.39 13.44
C ASN A 51 18.03 0.04 13.55
N LEU A 52 18.04 0.79 12.44
CA LEU A 52 18.36 2.22 12.41
C LEU A 52 17.18 3.12 12.83
N GLY A 53 16.02 2.55 13.15
CA GLY A 53 14.80 3.28 13.50
C GLY A 53 14.16 4.02 12.32
N PHE A 54 14.53 3.68 11.09
CA PHE A 54 14.03 4.37 9.91
C PHE A 54 12.56 4.00 9.62
N ALA A 55 12.22 2.72 9.68
CA ALA A 55 10.87 2.21 9.46
C ALA A 55 10.65 0.84 10.09
N GLU A 56 9.45 0.59 10.62
CA GLU A 56 9.06 -0.72 11.15
C GLU A 56 8.97 -1.77 10.04
N VAL A 57 9.31 -3.04 10.34
CA VAL A 57 9.27 -4.12 9.34
C VAL A 57 7.87 -4.31 8.75
N GLY A 58 6.84 -4.04 9.56
CA GLY A 58 5.43 -4.10 9.18
C GLY A 58 4.91 -2.91 8.37
N GLU A 59 5.66 -1.79 8.29
CA GLU A 59 5.28 -0.63 7.47
C GLU A 59 5.53 -0.86 5.97
N TRP A 60 6.43 -1.78 5.65
CA TRP A 60 6.74 -2.16 4.27
C TRP A 60 5.65 -3.05 3.70
N SER A 61 5.35 -2.90 2.41
CA SER A 61 4.43 -3.78 1.68
C SER A 61 4.78 -5.25 1.85
N SER A 62 3.83 -6.16 1.58
CA SER A 62 4.18 -7.55 1.31
C SER A 62 5.22 -7.66 0.19
N ILE A 63 5.92 -8.79 0.13
CA ILE A 63 6.86 -9.10 -0.95
C ILE A 63 6.10 -9.08 -2.29
N LEU A 64 6.64 -8.34 -3.26
CA LEU A 64 6.12 -8.25 -4.63
C LEU A 64 7.15 -8.79 -5.63
N PRO A 65 6.71 -9.39 -6.74
CA PRO A 65 7.61 -9.76 -7.82
C PRO A 65 8.22 -8.50 -8.45
N ALA A 66 9.52 -8.52 -8.76
CA ALA A 66 10.18 -7.46 -9.50
C ALA A 66 10.21 -7.75 -11.02
N PRO A 67 10.58 -6.77 -11.88
CA PRO A 67 10.64 -6.98 -13.33
C PRO A 67 11.62 -8.07 -13.77
N ASN A 68 12.71 -8.27 -13.02
CA ASN A 68 13.73 -9.26 -13.35
C ASN A 68 13.43 -10.61 -12.67
N PRO A 69 13.66 -11.75 -13.36
CA PRO A 69 13.53 -13.06 -12.75
C PRO A 69 14.45 -13.23 -11.53
N GLY A 70 13.90 -13.77 -10.44
CA GLY A 70 14.64 -14.00 -9.20
C GLY A 70 14.77 -12.77 -8.30
N GLU A 71 14.31 -11.60 -8.74
CA GLU A 71 14.24 -10.41 -7.91
C GLU A 71 12.84 -10.23 -7.32
N VAL A 72 12.82 -9.66 -6.12
CA VAL A 72 11.63 -9.22 -5.42
C VAL A 72 11.77 -7.75 -5.07
N MET A 73 10.65 -7.11 -4.76
CA MET A 73 10.64 -5.75 -4.26
C MET A 73 9.69 -5.56 -3.09
N ARG A 74 10.00 -4.58 -2.24
CA ARG A 74 9.11 -4.10 -1.17
C ARG A 74 9.07 -2.57 -1.19
N ILE A 75 7.90 -2.03 -0.88
CA ILE A 75 7.60 -0.60 -0.96
C ILE A 75 7.30 -0.07 0.44
N LEU A 76 8.00 1.00 0.85
CA LEU A 76 7.62 1.82 2.00
C LEU A 76 6.91 3.07 1.49
N THR A 77 5.77 3.42 2.06
CA THR A 77 5.04 4.64 1.73
C THR A 77 5.02 5.57 2.94
N ARG A 78 5.49 6.80 2.79
CA ARG A 78 5.46 7.83 3.85
C ARG A 78 4.83 9.12 3.34
N HIS A 79 4.23 9.88 4.26
CA HIS A 79 3.76 11.23 4.01
C HIS A 79 4.71 12.20 4.71
N ILE A 80 5.50 12.94 3.93
CA ILE A 80 6.46 13.92 4.44
C ILE A 80 5.86 15.32 4.30
N ILE A 81 6.21 16.23 5.20
CA ILE A 81 5.80 17.64 5.08
C ILE A 81 6.73 18.33 4.07
N THR A 82 6.16 19.01 3.09
CA THR A 82 6.91 19.80 2.12
C THR A 82 6.73 21.28 2.47
N ASN A 83 7.85 21.99 2.68
CA ASN A 83 7.88 23.41 3.07
C ASN A 83 8.04 24.32 1.85
#